data_AF-A0A6A2F2B7-F1
#
_entry.id   AF-A0A6A2F2B7-F1
#
_cell.length_a   1.000
_cell.length_b   1.000
_cell.length_c   1.000
_cell.angle_alpha   90.00
_cell.angle_beta   90.00
_cell.angle_gamma   90.00
#
_symmetry.space_group_name_H-M   'P 1'
#
loop_
_entity.id
_entity.type
_entity.pdbx_description
1 polymer ?
#
loop_
_entity_poly.entity_id
_entity_poly.type
_entity_poly.pdbx_seq_one_letter_code
_entity_poly.pdbx_strand_id
1 'polypeptide(L)'
;MKKKIGYSFDDERVCKFCYDLDNKKIEVHFGGHYDQVKDEYIDAPCIWIIEDWEYAKCMLGDEQKRHDLNKYISIFSLILYMKYNDNKELEMLVNTVDSKYITLFFKSPKLSLMEKRDLQH
;
A
#
# COMPACT_ATOMS: atom_id res chain seq x y z
N MET A 1 17.83 -7.62 -10.82
CA MET A 1 17.59 -6.29 -10.22
C MET A 1 16.56 -6.44 -9.10
N LYS A 2 16.80 -5.85 -7.92
CA LYS A 2 15.75 -5.69 -6.91
C LYS A 2 14.69 -4.74 -7.49
N LYS A 3 13.41 -5.13 -7.52
CA LYS A 3 12.33 -4.18 -7.84
C LYS A 3 12.40 -3.06 -6.79
N LYS A 4 12.54 -1.81 -7.24
CA LYS A 4 12.46 -0.63 -6.39
C LYS A 4 11.09 0.02 -6.59
N ILE A 5 10.60 0.65 -5.54
CA ILE A 5 9.38 1.45 -5.59
C ILE A 5 9.83 2.89 -5.75
N GLY A 6 9.22 3.62 -6.67
CA GLY A 6 9.64 4.98 -7.01
C GLY A 6 9.03 6.06 -6.12
N TYR A 7 8.29 5.69 -5.07
CA TYR A 7 7.54 6.60 -4.23
C TYR A 7 7.39 6.05 -2.81
N SER A 8 7.18 6.94 -1.84
CA SER A 8 6.75 6.60 -0.48
C SER A 8 5.65 7.52 0.03
N PHE A 9 4.98 7.07 1.09
CA PHE A 9 3.87 7.74 1.77
C PHE A 9 4.18 7.88 3.26
N ASP A 10 5.45 8.02 3.59
CA ASP A 10 5.91 8.07 4.97
C ASP A 10 5.27 9.29 5.64
N ASP A 11 4.66 9.09 6.81
CA ASP A 11 3.88 10.08 7.57
C ASP A 11 2.62 10.65 6.87
N GLU A 12 2.23 10.15 5.70
CA GLU A 12 1.01 10.56 4.99
C GLU A 12 -0.24 9.86 5.52
N ARG A 13 -1.23 10.65 5.96
CA ARG A 13 -2.51 10.12 6.42
C ARG A 13 -3.37 9.66 5.25
N VAL A 14 -3.93 8.47 5.41
CA VAL A 14 -4.92 7.93 4.49
C VAL A 14 -6.20 8.73 4.58
N CYS A 15 -6.64 9.30 3.46
CA CYS A 15 -7.87 10.08 3.35
C CYS A 15 -9.08 9.22 2.97
N LYS A 16 -8.85 8.14 2.23
CA LYS A 16 -9.88 7.18 1.81
C LYS A 16 -9.22 5.81 1.55
N PHE A 17 -9.93 4.75 1.92
CA PHE A 17 -9.52 3.38 1.69
C PHE A 17 -10.68 2.62 1.01
N CYS A 18 -10.40 1.98 -0.11
CA CYS A 18 -11.32 1.06 -0.79
C CYS A 18 -10.67 -0.32 -0.84
N TYR A 19 -11.45 -1.35 -0.51
CA TYR A 19 -11.03 -2.73 -0.72
C TYR A 19 -12.12 -3.50 -1.47
N ASP A 20 -11.75 -3.96 -2.66
CA ASP A 20 -12.55 -4.84 -3.50
C ASP A 20 -11.86 -6.20 -3.57
N LEU A 21 -12.40 -7.15 -2.82
CA LEU A 21 -11.86 -8.50 -2.73
C LEU A 21 -12.05 -9.27 -4.04
N ASP A 22 -13.22 -9.15 -4.65
CA ASP A 22 -13.60 -9.94 -5.83
C ASP A 22 -12.72 -9.59 -7.03
N ASN A 23 -12.42 -8.30 -7.18
CA ASN A 23 -11.54 -7.79 -8.23
C ASN A 23 -10.07 -7.70 -7.82
N LYS A 24 -9.70 -8.20 -6.62
CA LYS A 24 -8.33 -8.12 -6.08
C LYS A 24 -7.74 -6.71 -6.21
N LYS A 25 -8.43 -5.71 -5.65
CA LYS A 25 -8.04 -4.30 -5.74
C LYS A 25 -8.10 -3.60 -4.39
N ILE A 26 -7.03 -2.88 -4.07
CA ILE A 26 -6.97 -1.93 -2.96
C ILE A 26 -6.67 -0.56 -3.54
N GLU A 27 -7.46 0.44 -3.13
CA GLU A 27 -7.21 1.84 -3.45
C GLU A 27 -7.01 2.62 -2.15
N VAL A 28 -5.95 3.41 -2.08
CA VAL A 28 -5.61 4.24 -0.93
C VAL A 28 -5.38 5.67 -1.41
N HIS A 29 -6.10 6.62 -0.85
CA HIS A 29 -5.98 8.03 -1.21
C HIS A 29 -5.14 8.78 -0.18
N PHE A 30 -4.24 9.64 -0.65
CA PHE A 30 -3.36 10.47 0.18
C PHE A 30 -3.44 11.95 -0.22
N GLY A 31 -2.96 12.82 0.68
CA GLY A 31 -2.83 14.25 0.45
C GLY A 31 -1.60 14.61 -0.38
N GLY A 32 -0.51 13.86 -0.22
CA GLY A 32 0.70 13.97 -1.01
C GLY A 32 1.48 12.65 -1.04
N HIS A 33 2.67 12.68 -1.64
CA HIS A 33 3.62 11.57 -1.62
C HIS A 33 5.04 12.08 -1.89
N TYR A 34 6.05 11.28 -1.54
CA TYR A 34 7.43 11.54 -1.93
C TYR A 34 7.78 10.80 -3.22
N ASP A 35 8.28 11.50 -4.23
CA ASP A 35 8.82 10.93 -5.46
C ASP A 35 10.31 10.60 -5.24
N GLN A 36 10.64 9.31 -5.12
CA GLN A 36 12.01 8.85 -4.87
C GLN A 36 12.91 8.91 -6.12
N VAL A 37 12.34 9.10 -7.31
CA VAL A 37 13.11 9.24 -8.55
C VAL A 37 13.57 10.68 -8.73
N LYS A 38 12.67 11.64 -8.44
CA LYS A 38 12.97 13.07 -8.50
C LYS A 38 13.56 13.63 -7.21
N ASP A 39 13.44 12.88 -6.11
CA ASP A 39 13.88 13.28 -4.77
C ASP A 39 13.14 14.55 -4.28
N GLU A 40 11.81 14.55 -4.39
CA GLU A 40 10.97 15.67 -3.99
C GLU A 40 9.66 15.22 -3.34
N TYR A 41 9.13 16.05 -2.44
CA TYR A 41 7.78 15.88 -1.91
C TYR A 41 6.77 16.56 -2.84
N ILE A 42 5.73 15.81 -3.22
CA ILE A 42 4.63 16.29 -4.06
C ILE A 42 3.40 16.46 -3.18
N ASP A 43 3.10 17.72 -2.82
CA ASP A 43 1.91 18.13 -2.08
C ASP A 43 0.69 18.21 -3.02
N ALA A 44 0.21 17.05 -3.48
CA ALA A 44 -0.95 16.96 -4.34
C ALA A 44 -1.73 15.66 -4.11
N PRO A 45 -3.08 15.69 -4.08
CA PRO A 45 -3.88 14.51 -3.85
C PRO A 45 -3.60 13.41 -4.87
N CYS A 46 -3.33 12.21 -4.37
CA CYS A 46 -3.00 11.05 -5.19
C CYS A 46 -3.79 9.81 -4.76
N ILE A 47 -3.90 8.87 -5.70
CA ILE A 47 -4.56 7.58 -5.51
C ILE A 47 -3.52 6.51 -5.79
N TRP A 48 -3.21 5.74 -4.76
CA TRP A 48 -2.35 4.58 -4.88
C TRP A 48 -3.19 3.32 -4.99
N ILE A 49 -2.91 2.52 -6.01
CA ILE A 49 -3.66 1.31 -6.32
C ILE A 49 -2.74 0.10 -6.32
N ILE A 50 -3.14 -0.93 -5.57
CA ILE A 50 -2.58 -2.27 -5.61
C ILE A 50 -3.64 -3.18 -6.24
N GLU A 51 -3.32 -3.86 -7.33
CA GLU A 51 -4.27 -4.74 -8.02
C GLU A 51 -3.60 -5.97 -8.61
N ASP A 52 -4.41 -6.91 -9.13
CA ASP A 52 -3.99 -8.07 -9.92
C ASP A 52 -2.92 -8.96 -9.24
N TRP A 53 -2.91 -9.03 -7.91
CA TRP A 53 -1.95 -9.88 -7.20
C TRP A 53 -2.25 -11.37 -7.38
N GLU A 54 -1.19 -12.18 -7.39
CA GLU A 54 -1.30 -13.65 -7.44
C GLU A 54 -1.91 -14.17 -6.14
N TYR A 55 -1.31 -13.80 -5.01
CA TYR A 55 -1.84 -14.00 -3.66
C TYR A 55 -1.52 -12.80 -2.77
N ALA A 56 -2.29 -12.67 -1.69
CA ALA A 56 -2.05 -11.71 -0.63
C ALA A 56 -2.17 -12.36 0.75
N LYS A 57 -1.25 -12.02 1.65
CA LYS A 57 -1.20 -12.52 3.03
C LYS A 57 -1.04 -11.37 4.02
N CYS A 58 -1.37 -11.60 5.28
CA CYS A 58 -1.19 -10.64 6.37
C CYS A 58 -0.71 -11.30 7.67
N MET A 59 -0.12 -10.50 8.55
CA MET A 59 0.22 -10.84 9.94
C MET A 59 -0.22 -9.68 10.85
N LEU A 60 -0.79 -9.99 12.00
CA LEU A 60 -1.18 -8.98 13.01
C LEU A 60 -0.07 -8.84 14.05
N GLY A 61 0.44 -7.62 14.25
CA GLY A 61 1.55 -7.36 15.18
C GLY A 61 2.75 -8.28 14.91
N ASP A 62 3.19 -8.97 15.97
CA ASP A 62 4.35 -9.87 15.95
C ASP A 62 3.97 -11.35 15.73
N GLU A 63 2.77 -11.63 15.20
CA GLU A 63 2.39 -12.99 14.84
C GLU A 63 3.40 -13.60 13.85
N GLN A 64 3.81 -14.84 14.10
CA GLN A 64 4.76 -15.54 13.22
C GLN A 64 4.11 -16.18 12.00
N LYS A 65 2.79 -16.37 12.03
CA LYS A 65 2.06 -17.07 10.96
C LYS A 65 1.39 -16.07 10.03
N ARG A 66 1.62 -16.27 8.74
CA ARG A 66 0.89 -15.56 7.68
C ARG A 66 -0.52 -16.14 7.51
N HIS A 67 -1.49 -15.24 7.39
CA HIS A 67 -2.89 -15.53 7.15
C HIS A 67 -3.34 -14.98 5.81
N ASP A 68 -4.48 -15.45 5.29
CA ASP A 68 -5.12 -14.79 4.14
C ASP A 68 -5.43 -13.33 4.47
N LEU A 69 -5.30 -12.45 3.49
CA LEU A 69 -5.50 -11.01 3.63
C LEU A 69 -6.81 -10.67 4.38
N ASN A 70 -7.90 -11.35 4.03
CA ASN A 70 -9.24 -11.14 4.59
C ASN A 70 -9.36 -11.40 6.09
N LYS A 71 -8.40 -12.10 6.71
CA LYS A 71 -8.48 -12.39 8.14
C LYS A 71 -8.34 -11.13 8.98
N TYR A 72 -7.46 -10.21 8.57
CA TYR A 72 -7.10 -9.05 9.38
C TYR A 72 -7.16 -7.71 8.63
N ILE A 73 -7.29 -7.70 7.30
CA ILE A 73 -7.38 -6.45 6.53
C ILE A 73 -8.42 -5.49 7.14
N SER A 74 -8.02 -4.23 7.25
CA SER A 74 -8.82 -3.18 7.87
C SER A 74 -8.47 -1.84 7.22
N ILE A 75 -9.23 -0.80 7.57
CA ILE A 75 -9.05 0.55 7.03
C ILE A 75 -7.69 1.10 7.47
N PHE A 76 -6.86 1.45 6.49
CA PHE A 76 -5.55 2.03 6.74
C PHE A 76 -5.70 3.44 7.30
N SER A 77 -4.91 3.74 8.32
CA SER A 77 -4.69 5.08 8.86
C SER A 77 -3.38 5.66 8.30
N LEU A 78 -2.32 4.84 8.31
CA LEU A 78 -0.98 5.20 7.86
C LEU A 78 -0.29 4.00 7.20
N ILE A 79 0.57 4.27 6.21
CA ILE A 79 1.56 3.30 5.72
C ILE A 79 2.90 3.67 6.38
N LEU A 80 3.46 2.74 7.15
CA LEU A 80 4.70 2.97 7.92
C LEU A 80 5.95 2.63 7.12
N TYR A 81 5.86 1.64 6.24
CA TYR A 81 6.86 1.41 5.22
C TYR A 81 6.28 0.55 4.09
N MET A 82 7.00 0.55 2.97
CA MET A 82 6.75 -0.35 1.86
C MET A 82 8.06 -0.73 1.17
N LYS A 83 8.28 -2.02 0.93
CA LYS A 83 9.50 -2.54 0.29
C LYS A 83 9.23 -3.89 -0.39
N TYR A 84 10.12 -4.30 -1.29
CA TYR A 84 10.15 -5.69 -1.74
C TYR A 84 11.05 -6.52 -0.82
N ASN A 85 10.53 -7.64 -0.31
CA ASN A 85 11.29 -8.57 0.52
C ASN A 85 12.11 -9.56 -0.33
N ASP A 86 12.86 -10.46 0.32
CA ASP A 86 13.71 -11.45 -0.35
C ASP A 86 12.92 -12.48 -1.19
N ASN A 87 11.63 -12.68 -0.85
CA ASN A 87 10.71 -13.53 -1.61
C ASN A 87 10.07 -12.81 -2.81
N LYS A 88 10.49 -11.57 -3.10
CA LYS A 88 9.94 -10.70 -4.14
C LYS A 88 8.44 -10.40 -3.95
N GLU A 89 7.98 -10.38 -2.70
CA GLU A 89 6.65 -9.90 -2.33
C GLU A 89 6.77 -8.42 -2.00
N LEU A 90 5.73 -7.65 -2.34
CA LEU A 90 5.55 -6.33 -1.77
C LEU A 90 5.17 -6.51 -0.30
N GLU A 91 6.06 -6.11 0.59
CA GLU A 91 5.89 -6.12 2.03
C GLU A 91 5.58 -4.69 2.51
N MET A 92 4.53 -4.55 3.30
CA MET A 92 4.12 -3.27 3.86
C MET A 92 3.76 -3.44 5.32
N LEU A 93 4.09 -2.44 6.13
CA LEU A 93 3.51 -2.31 7.46
C LEU A 93 2.54 -1.15 7.46
N VAL A 94 1.30 -1.41 7.88
CA VAL A 94 0.26 -0.39 7.99
C VAL A 94 -0.22 -0.29 9.42
N ASN A 95 -0.54 0.92 9.85
CA ASN A 95 -1.36 1.18 11.02
C ASN A 95 -2.80 1.40 10.57
N THR A 96 -3.76 0.83 11.29
CA THR A 96 -5.19 0.91 10.96
C THR A 96 -5.91 1.93 11.84
N VAL A 97 -7.11 2.34 11.43
CA VAL A 97 -7.94 3.28 12.21
C VAL A 97 -8.29 2.77 13.61
N ASP A 98 -8.32 1.44 13.81
CA ASP A 98 -8.49 0.78 15.11
C ASP A 98 -7.17 0.49 15.82
N SER A 99 -6.09 1.22 15.46
CA SER A 99 -4.77 1.20 16.11
C SER A 99 -4.09 -0.17 16.09
N LYS A 100 -4.37 -1.00 15.08
CA LYS A 100 -3.64 -2.26 14.85
C LYS A 100 -2.49 -2.04 13.91
N TYR A 101 -1.45 -2.84 14.08
CA TYR A 101 -0.32 -2.93 13.17
C TYR A 101 -0.46 -4.21 12.36
N ILE A 102 -0.52 -4.07 11.04
CA ILE A 102 -0.68 -5.21 10.13
C ILE A 102 0.44 -5.20 9.12
N THR A 103 1.17 -6.31 9.04
CA THR A 103 2.14 -6.52 7.96
C THR A 103 1.43 -7.22 6.81
N LEU A 104 1.45 -6.64 5.62
CA LEU A 104 0.83 -7.14 4.40
C LEU A 104 1.90 -7.64 3.43
N PHE A 105 1.57 -8.71 2.70
CA PHE A 105 2.44 -9.31 1.70
C PHE A 105 1.64 -9.56 0.42
N PHE A 106 2.05 -8.94 -0.69
CA PHE A 106 1.43 -9.15 -1.99
C PHE A 106 2.42 -9.77 -2.96
N LYS A 107 2.03 -10.87 -3.61
CA LYS A 107 2.86 -11.50 -4.64
C LYS A 107 2.53 -10.94 -6.01
N SER A 108 3.57 -10.44 -6.67
CA SER A 108 3.50 -9.91 -8.03
C SER A 108 2.36 -8.90 -8.27
N PRO A 109 2.07 -7.96 -7.34
CA PRO A 109 1.00 -7.00 -7.56
C PRO A 109 1.34 -6.07 -8.73
N LYS A 110 0.31 -5.57 -9.38
CA LYS A 110 0.39 -4.39 -10.22
C LYS A 110 0.17 -3.16 -9.34
N LEU A 111 1.09 -2.20 -9.46
CA LEU A 111 1.07 -0.97 -8.68
C LEU A 111 0.89 0.21 -9.63
N SER A 112 -0.01 1.12 -9.28
CA SER A 112 -0.13 2.40 -9.96
C SER A 112 -0.32 3.53 -8.96
N LEU A 113 0.21 4.69 -9.31
CA LEU A 113 0.02 5.93 -8.59
C LEU A 113 -0.57 6.93 -9.58
N MET A 114 -1.75 7.44 -9.28
CA MET A 114 -2.44 8.44 -10.09
C MET A 114 -2.47 9.75 -9.32
N GLU A 115 -1.97 10.82 -9.91
CA GLU A 115 -2.18 12.15 -9.36
C GLU A 115 -3.53 12.67 -9.85
N LYS A 116 -4.27 13.41 -9.02
CA LYS A 116 -5.55 13.99 -9.48
C LYS A 116 -5.42 14.93 -10.69
N ARG A 117 -4.21 15.39 -11.01
CA ARG A 117 -3.93 16.15 -12.23
C ARG A 117 -4.22 15.35 -13.51
N ASP A 118 -4.15 14.01 -13.44
CA ASP A 118 -4.29 13.10 -14.59
C ASP A 118 -5.76 12.69 -14.88
N LEU A 119 -6.72 13.15 -14.07
CA LEU A 119 -8.15 12.80 -14.20
C LEU A 119 -8.96 13.82 -15.03
N GLN A 120 -8.31 14.71 -15.79
CA GLN A 120 -8.96 15.77 -16.58
C GLN A 120 -9.02 15.51 -18.10
N HIS A 121 -9.05 14.25 -18.56
CA HIS A 121 -9.22 13.93 -19.98
C HIS A 121 -10.43 13.01 -20.23
#